data_AF-A0A0J6L3K2-F1
#
_entry.id   AF-A0A0J6L3K2-F1
#
_cell.length_a   1.000
_cell.length_b   1.000
_cell.length_c   1.000
_cell.angle_alpha   90.00
_cell.angle_beta   90.00
_cell.angle_gamma   90.00
#
_symmetry.space_group_name_H-M   'P 1'
#
loop_
_entity.id
_entity.type
_entity.pdbx_description
1 polymer ?
#
loop_
_entity_poly.entity_id
_entity_poly.type
_entity_poly.pdbx_seq_one_letter_code
_entity_poly.pdbx_strand_id
1 'polypeptide(L)'
;MKKIIMTTLSLGLLMGLSTVVFANTSSKTEGYAAELTHFKLTNPNITSSEVDSIMKQREELDVLYKQLDELELRYGIRVDNTKNPHKEPKHLDDLPTAQREKCLQLSIKIWDEELQFLDAQYKAGLIKEDMYTVEKNNFKSFKEKDLQELTQLTKR
;
A
#
# COMPACT_ATOMS: atom_id res chain seq x y z
N MET A 1 30.49 -12.58 11.80
CA MET A 1 29.53 -11.44 11.71
C MET A 1 28.15 -12.02 11.49
N LYS A 2 27.22 -11.79 12.44
CA LYS A 2 25.88 -12.40 12.43
C LYS A 2 25.05 -11.76 11.32
N LYS A 3 24.62 -12.57 10.35
CA LYS A 3 23.73 -12.15 9.28
C LYS A 3 22.36 -11.85 9.90
N ILE A 4 22.00 -10.57 9.97
CA ILE A 4 20.63 -10.17 10.28
C ILE A 4 19.84 -10.45 8.99
N ILE A 5 19.23 -11.63 8.94
CA ILE A 5 18.18 -11.92 7.98
C ILE A 5 17.07 -10.93 8.32
N MET A 6 16.91 -9.88 7.52
CA MET A 6 15.67 -9.13 7.52
C MET A 6 14.60 -10.10 7.01
N THR A 7 13.98 -10.82 7.95
CA THR A 7 12.63 -11.31 7.78
C THR A 7 11.80 -10.08 7.44
N THR A 8 11.54 -9.90 6.14
CA THR A 8 10.43 -9.13 5.63
C THR A 8 9.24 -9.54 6.46
N LEU A 9 8.89 -8.67 7.40
CA LEU A 9 7.72 -8.83 8.23
C LEU A 9 6.57 -8.73 7.24
N SER A 10 6.10 -9.88 6.80
CA SER A 10 4.82 -10.08 6.15
C SER A 10 3.74 -9.64 7.14
N LEU A 11 3.59 -8.32 7.28
CA LEU A 11 2.41 -7.69 7.85
C LEU A 11 1.25 -7.73 6.82
N GLY A 12 1.13 -8.89 6.14
CA GLY A 12 0.00 -9.32 5.34
C GLY A 12 -0.97 -10.16 6.16
N LEU A 13 -0.90 -10.11 7.48
CA LEU A 13 -1.81 -10.81 8.39
C LEU A 13 -2.33 -9.81 9.42
N LEU A 14 -3.41 -9.09 9.07
CA LEU A 14 -4.57 -8.85 9.95
C LEU A 14 -5.63 -7.87 9.38
N MET A 15 -5.44 -7.30 8.18
CA MET A 15 -6.56 -6.71 7.41
C MET A 15 -7.06 -7.61 6.28
N GLY A 16 -6.82 -8.92 6.41
CA GLY A 16 -7.39 -9.97 5.57
C GLY A 16 -8.86 -10.32 5.91
N LEU A 17 -9.71 -9.31 6.11
CA LEU A 17 -11.16 -9.49 6.19
C LEU A 17 -11.89 -8.59 5.19
N SER A 18 -11.45 -8.63 3.94
CA SER A 18 -12.33 -8.59 2.77
C SER A 18 -11.59 -9.09 1.53
N THR A 19 -11.09 -10.32 1.59
CA THR A 19 -10.94 -11.12 0.37
C THR A 19 -12.34 -11.50 -0.16
N VAL A 20 -13.20 -10.52 -0.40
CA VAL A 20 -14.31 -10.73 -1.31
C VAL A 20 -13.72 -10.51 -2.68
N VAL A 21 -13.33 -11.64 -3.26
CA VAL A 21 -13.16 -11.81 -4.70
C VAL A 21 -14.47 -11.39 -5.35
N PHE A 22 -14.66 -10.10 -5.65
CA PHE A 22 -15.66 -9.66 -6.61
C PHE A 22 -14.97 -9.57 -7.95
N ALA A 23 -14.81 -10.76 -8.53
CA ALA A 23 -14.64 -10.91 -9.96
C ALA A 23 -15.83 -10.24 -10.66
N ASN A 24 -15.61 -9.02 -11.15
CA ASN A 24 -16.09 -8.58 -12.45
C ASN A 24 -17.57 -8.91 -12.78
N THR A 25 -18.53 -8.40 -12.01
CA THR A 25 -19.93 -8.32 -12.46
C THR A 25 -20.64 -7.11 -11.87
N SER A 26 -21.45 -6.48 -12.72
CA SER A 26 -22.37 -5.34 -12.53
C SER A 26 -21.75 -3.95 -12.40
N SER A 27 -22.46 -3.01 -13.03
CA SER A 27 -22.10 -1.61 -13.26
C SER A 27 -21.65 -0.88 -12.00
N LYS A 28 -20.73 0.08 -12.17
CA LYS A 28 -20.27 1.12 -11.20
C LYS A 28 -21.39 2.01 -10.61
N THR A 29 -22.64 1.59 -10.68
CA THR A 29 -23.85 2.27 -10.22
C THR A 29 -24.44 1.66 -8.94
N GLU A 30 -24.06 0.43 -8.59
CA GLU A 30 -24.35 -0.12 -7.28
C GLU A 30 -23.25 0.40 -6.34
N GLY A 31 -23.56 1.43 -5.55
CA GLY A 31 -22.63 2.00 -4.57
C GLY A 31 -22.07 0.92 -3.63
N TYR A 32 -21.08 1.27 -2.80
CA TYR A 32 -20.38 0.34 -1.91
C TYR A 32 -21.26 -0.19 -0.74
N ALA A 33 -22.41 -0.77 -1.07
CA ALA A 33 -23.47 -1.19 -0.16
C ALA A 33 -23.07 -2.46 0.60
N ALA A 34 -22.31 -3.34 -0.04
CA ALA A 34 -21.73 -4.51 0.61
C ALA A 34 -20.70 -4.07 1.66
N GLU A 35 -19.82 -3.15 1.31
CA GLU A 35 -18.82 -2.56 2.20
C GLU A 35 -19.48 -1.77 3.32
N LEU A 36 -20.53 -1.00 3.04
CA LEU A 36 -21.31 -0.30 4.05
C LEU A 36 -21.93 -1.27 5.06
N THR A 37 -22.50 -2.37 4.57
CA THR A 37 -23.08 -3.41 5.43
C THR A 37 -22.00 -4.03 6.32
N HIS A 38 -20.82 -4.31 5.76
CA HIS A 38 -19.69 -4.84 6.50
C HIS A 38 -19.15 -3.83 7.55
N PHE A 39 -18.94 -2.58 7.17
CA PHE A 39 -18.42 -1.55 8.06
C PHE A 39 -19.40 -1.20 9.20
N LYS A 40 -20.70 -1.33 8.98
CA LYS A 40 -21.71 -1.23 10.04
C LYS A 40 -21.57 -2.28 11.14
N LEU A 41 -20.93 -3.43 10.87
CA LEU A 41 -20.60 -4.41 11.90
C LEU A 41 -19.57 -3.88 12.91
N THR A 42 -18.73 -2.92 12.50
CA THR A 42 -17.71 -2.30 13.34
C THR A 42 -18.18 -0.96 13.89
N ASN A 43 -18.71 -0.09 13.04
CA ASN A 43 -19.31 1.19 13.42
C ASN A 43 -20.74 1.29 12.84
N PRO A 44 -21.78 1.00 13.64
CA PRO A 44 -23.18 1.05 13.17
C PRO A 44 -23.63 2.43 12.66
N ASN A 45 -22.93 3.50 13.08
CA ASN A 45 -23.26 4.88 12.72
C ASN A 45 -22.55 5.36 11.45
N ILE A 46 -21.69 4.54 10.83
CA ILE A 46 -21.00 4.93 9.60
C ILE A 46 -22.00 5.21 8.48
N THR A 47 -21.80 6.34 7.81
CA THR A 47 -22.67 6.80 6.72
C THR A 47 -22.20 6.25 5.38
N SER A 48 -23.12 6.14 4.42
CA SER A 48 -22.76 5.75 3.05
C SER A 48 -21.72 6.70 2.44
N SER A 49 -21.80 8.00 2.72
CA SER A 49 -20.82 8.99 2.25
C SER A 49 -19.42 8.77 2.79
N GLU A 50 -19.28 8.37 4.06
CA GLU A 50 -17.98 8.03 4.63
C GLU A 50 -17.39 6.78 3.97
N VAL A 51 -18.23 5.76 3.74
CA VAL A 51 -17.82 4.54 3.04
C VAL A 51 -17.40 4.84 1.61
N ASP A 52 -18.19 5.62 0.87
CA ASP A 52 -17.84 6.02 -0.49
C ASP A 52 -16.50 6.77 -0.55
N SER A 53 -16.22 7.63 0.43
CA SER A 53 -14.94 8.34 0.52
C SER A 53 -13.77 7.39 0.80
N ILE A 54 -13.93 6.46 1.75
CA ILE A 54 -12.90 5.49 2.12
C ILE A 54 -12.59 4.57 0.93
N MET A 55 -13.63 4.11 0.23
CA MET A 55 -13.46 3.20 -0.89
C MET A 55 -12.81 3.88 -2.10
N LYS A 56 -13.13 5.16 -2.37
CA LYS A 56 -12.41 5.94 -3.39
C LYS A 56 -10.92 6.10 -3.06
N GLN A 57 -10.59 6.40 -1.81
CA GLN A 57 -9.18 6.46 -1.38
C GLN A 57 -8.49 5.10 -1.54
N ARG A 58 -9.19 4.00 -1.24
CA ARG A 58 -8.65 2.65 -1.47
C ARG A 58 -8.37 2.38 -2.94
N GLU A 59 -9.28 2.77 -3.84
CA GLU A 59 -9.09 2.62 -5.29
C GLU A 59 -7.90 3.43 -5.80
N GLU A 60 -7.73 4.67 -5.32
CA GLU A 60 -6.58 5.52 -5.66
C GLU A 60 -5.26 4.87 -5.21
N LEU A 61 -5.25 4.31 -4.02
CA LEU A 61 -4.11 3.59 -3.47
C LEU A 61 -3.79 2.31 -4.25
N ASP A 62 -4.81 1.52 -4.61
CA ASP A 62 -4.65 0.31 -5.44
C ASP A 62 -4.05 0.65 -6.82
N VAL A 63 -4.42 1.81 -7.40
CA VAL A 63 -3.82 2.30 -8.64
C VAL A 63 -2.32 2.61 -8.46
N LEU A 64 -1.93 3.23 -7.33
CA LEU A 64 -0.52 3.51 -7.06
C LEU A 64 0.30 2.24 -6.86
N TYR A 65 -0.21 1.27 -6.12
CA TYR A 65 0.45 -0.03 -5.97
C TYR A 65 0.62 -0.75 -7.30
N LYS A 66 -0.40 -0.69 -8.17
CA LYS A 66 -0.29 -1.25 -9.52
C LYS A 66 0.80 -0.54 -10.35
N GLN A 67 0.90 0.79 -10.24
CA GLN A 67 1.97 1.54 -10.90
C GLN A 67 3.35 1.13 -10.38
N LEU A 68 3.49 0.87 -9.08
CA LEU A 68 4.74 0.40 -8.48
C LEU A 68 5.08 -1.01 -8.96
N ASP A 69 4.13 -1.93 -8.95
CA ASP A 69 4.31 -3.30 -9.45
C ASP A 69 4.77 -3.31 -10.91
N GLU A 70 4.13 -2.51 -11.78
CA GLU A 70 4.53 -2.38 -13.19
C GLU A 70 5.94 -1.78 -13.34
N LEU A 71 6.29 -0.83 -12.48
CA LEU A 71 7.62 -0.19 -12.47
C LEU A 71 8.70 -1.17 -12.01
N GLU A 72 8.45 -1.91 -10.93
CA GLU A 72 9.35 -2.93 -10.39
C GLU A 72 9.59 -4.05 -11.39
N LEU A 73 8.55 -4.52 -12.07
CA LEU A 73 8.66 -5.50 -13.16
C LEU A 73 9.53 -4.97 -14.31
N ARG A 74 9.32 -3.70 -14.69
CA ARG A 74 10.09 -3.05 -15.77
C ARG A 74 11.57 -2.91 -15.43
N TYR A 75 11.88 -2.58 -14.18
CA TYR A 75 13.27 -2.44 -13.72
C TYR A 75 13.91 -3.76 -13.32
N GLY A 76 13.10 -4.83 -13.22
CA GLY A 76 13.56 -6.15 -12.83
C GLY A 76 13.78 -6.29 -11.33
N ILE A 77 13.24 -5.38 -10.51
CA ILE A 77 13.15 -5.53 -9.05
C ILE A 77 12.23 -6.70 -8.73
N ARG A 78 11.07 -6.77 -9.42
CA ARG A 78 10.18 -7.93 -9.38
C ARG A 78 10.38 -8.76 -10.66
N VAL A 79 10.25 -10.08 -10.53
CA VAL A 79 10.33 -11.01 -11.66
C VAL A 79 9.05 -11.83 -11.75
N ASP A 80 8.53 -11.94 -12.97
CA ASP A 80 7.47 -12.88 -13.29
C ASP A 80 8.09 -14.27 -13.55
N ASN A 81 8.17 -15.08 -12.50
CA ASN A 81 8.75 -16.42 -12.55
C ASN A 81 7.95 -17.38 -13.44
N THR A 82 6.70 -17.06 -13.81
CA THR A 82 5.94 -17.85 -14.79
C THR A 82 6.48 -17.66 -16.21
N LYS A 83 7.05 -16.49 -16.50
CA LYS A 83 7.64 -16.16 -17.81
C LYS A 83 9.15 -16.39 -17.87
N ASN A 84 9.86 -16.21 -16.75
CA ASN A 84 11.30 -16.43 -16.65
C ASN A 84 11.66 -17.07 -15.30
N PRO A 85 11.59 -18.41 -15.17
CA PRO A 85 11.73 -19.12 -13.90
C PRO A 85 13.13 -19.07 -13.29
N HIS A 86 14.14 -18.61 -14.03
CA HIS A 86 15.54 -18.55 -13.59
C HIS A 86 16.09 -17.13 -13.48
N LYS A 87 15.25 -16.10 -13.67
CA LYS A 87 15.69 -14.71 -13.59
C LYS A 87 15.63 -14.26 -12.14
N GLU A 88 16.77 -13.90 -11.58
CA GLU A 88 16.85 -13.32 -10.24
C GLU A 88 16.36 -11.86 -10.24
N PRO A 89 15.66 -11.42 -9.19
CA PRO A 89 15.34 -10.02 -8.99
C PRO A 89 16.60 -9.18 -8.77
N LYS A 90 16.58 -7.95 -9.26
CA LYS A 90 17.62 -6.96 -8.96
C LYS A 90 17.34 -6.31 -7.62
N HIS A 91 18.39 -5.99 -6.87
CA HIS A 91 18.24 -5.10 -5.73
C HIS A 91 17.96 -3.68 -6.21
N LEU A 92 17.20 -2.90 -5.44
CA LEU A 92 16.95 -1.49 -5.74
C LEU A 92 18.29 -0.74 -5.89
N ASP A 93 19.27 -1.05 -5.04
CA ASP A 93 20.60 -0.44 -5.09
C ASP A 93 21.37 -0.67 -6.39
N ASP A 94 21.08 -1.76 -7.10
CA ASP A 94 21.77 -2.14 -8.34
C ASP A 94 21.21 -1.38 -9.55
N LEU A 95 20.13 -0.62 -9.37
CA LEU A 95 19.54 0.16 -10.45
C LEU A 95 20.27 1.49 -10.68
N PRO A 96 20.27 2.01 -11.92
CA PRO A 96 20.70 3.37 -12.20
C PRO A 96 19.97 4.39 -11.32
N THR A 97 20.66 5.47 -10.93
CA THR A 97 20.13 6.52 -10.03
C THR A 97 18.73 7.00 -10.44
N ALA A 98 18.53 7.29 -11.73
CA ALA A 98 17.24 7.78 -12.23
C ALA A 98 16.08 6.76 -12.11
N GLN A 99 16.38 5.46 -12.07
CA GLN A 99 15.38 4.42 -11.85
C GLN A 99 15.07 4.29 -10.35
N ARG A 100 16.10 4.31 -9.50
CA ARG A 100 15.93 4.34 -8.04
C ARG A 100 15.09 5.52 -7.58
N GLU A 101 15.40 6.71 -8.09
CA GLU A 101 14.66 7.93 -7.79
C GLU A 101 13.17 7.79 -8.11
N LYS A 102 12.83 7.23 -9.27
CA LYS A 102 11.43 7.02 -9.67
C LYS A 102 10.70 6.03 -8.75
N CYS A 103 11.37 4.95 -8.36
CA CYS A 103 10.81 4.01 -7.39
C CYS A 103 10.54 4.70 -6.06
N LEU A 104 11.53 5.41 -5.51
CA LEU A 104 11.41 6.11 -4.22
C LEU A 104 10.32 7.19 -4.25
N GLN A 105 10.25 7.99 -5.32
CA GLN A 105 9.19 9.00 -5.48
C GLN A 105 7.79 8.38 -5.45
N LEU A 106 7.62 7.23 -6.11
CA LEU A 106 6.34 6.52 -6.11
C LEU A 106 6.04 5.90 -4.74
N SER A 107 7.02 5.29 -4.07
CA SER A 107 6.88 4.75 -2.71
C SER A 107 6.49 5.83 -1.71
N ILE A 108 7.15 7.00 -1.75
CA ILE A 108 6.81 8.14 -0.90
C ILE A 108 5.36 8.57 -1.10
N LYS A 109 4.89 8.61 -2.36
CA LYS A 109 3.50 8.94 -2.67
C LYS A 109 2.53 7.88 -2.12
N ILE A 110 2.86 6.60 -2.24
CA ILE A 110 2.08 5.51 -1.66
C ILE A 110 1.98 5.69 -0.14
N TRP A 111 3.09 5.98 0.56
CA TRP A 111 3.06 6.19 2.00
C TRP A 111 2.23 7.40 2.44
N ASP A 112 2.18 8.45 1.62
CA ASP A 112 1.30 9.59 1.86
C ASP A 112 -0.19 9.22 1.75
N GLU A 113 -0.55 8.40 0.76
CA GLU A 113 -1.94 7.93 0.61
C GLU A 113 -2.31 6.88 1.66
N GLU A 114 -1.39 5.99 2.04
CA GLU A 114 -1.59 5.04 3.15
C GLU A 114 -1.88 5.76 4.48
N LEU A 115 -1.16 6.85 4.75
CA LEU A 115 -1.41 7.68 5.94
C LEU A 115 -2.78 8.34 5.91
N GLN A 116 -3.21 8.85 4.74
CA GLN A 116 -4.54 9.46 4.58
C GLN A 116 -5.65 8.42 4.72
N PHE A 117 -5.47 7.24 4.11
CA PHE A 117 -6.41 6.13 4.21
C PHE A 117 -6.55 5.63 5.65
N LEU A 118 -5.43 5.44 6.36
CA LEU A 118 -5.42 5.08 7.77
C LEU A 118 -6.12 6.13 8.65
N ASP A 119 -5.86 7.42 8.41
CA ASP A 119 -6.53 8.53 9.10
C ASP A 119 -8.05 8.51 8.84
N ALA A 120 -8.49 8.18 7.62
CA ALA A 120 -9.92 8.09 7.28
C ALA A 120 -10.59 6.89 7.98
N GLN A 121 -9.95 5.72 7.98
CA GLN A 121 -10.45 4.54 8.69
C GLN A 121 -10.59 4.79 10.20
N TYR A 122 -9.61 5.47 10.81
CA TYR A 122 -9.66 5.82 12.22
C TYR A 122 -10.80 6.80 12.54
N LYS A 123 -10.93 7.87 11.76
CA LYS A 123 -12.01 8.87 11.93
C LYS A 123 -13.40 8.25 11.76
N ALA A 124 -13.53 7.29 10.85
CA ALA A 124 -14.76 6.54 10.64
C ALA A 124 -15.00 5.44 11.70
N GLY A 125 -14.15 5.33 12.72
CA GLY A 125 -14.30 4.36 13.81
C GLY A 125 -14.14 2.90 13.36
N LEU A 126 -13.47 2.66 12.23
CA LEU A 126 -13.26 1.31 11.69
C LEU A 126 -12.05 0.61 12.31
N ILE A 127 -11.15 1.38 12.92
CA ILE A 127 -9.95 0.87 13.58
C ILE A 127 -9.81 1.51 14.96
N LYS A 128 -9.17 0.79 15.88
CA LYS A 128 -8.90 1.26 17.24
C LYS A 128 -7.66 2.14 17.29
N GLU A 129 -7.57 2.98 18.32
CA GLU A 129 -6.48 3.94 18.51
C GLU A 129 -5.09 3.28 18.63
N ASP A 130 -5.00 2.10 19.24
CA ASP A 130 -3.76 1.33 19.38
C ASP A 130 -3.24 0.90 17.99
N MET A 131 -4.11 0.30 17.16
CA MET A 131 -3.77 -0.09 15.80
C MET A 131 -3.43 1.13 14.94
N TYR A 132 -4.23 2.19 15.04
CA TYR A 132 -3.98 3.45 14.35
C TYR A 132 -2.59 4.03 14.69
N THR A 133 -2.24 4.09 15.97
CA THR A 133 -0.99 4.68 16.43
C THR A 133 0.22 3.87 15.97
N VAL A 134 0.14 2.54 16.06
CA VAL A 134 1.21 1.64 15.61
C VAL A 134 1.43 1.78 14.10
N GLU A 135 0.38 1.66 13.29
CA GLU A 135 0.52 1.71 11.84
C GLU A 135 0.94 3.08 11.33
N LYS A 136 0.42 4.16 11.95
CA LYS A 136 0.83 5.53 11.61
C LYS A 136 2.33 5.74 11.83
N ASN A 137 2.89 5.18 12.90
CA ASN A 137 4.31 5.26 13.17
C ASN A 137 5.13 4.42 12.18
N ASN A 138 4.64 3.24 11.80
CA ASN A 138 5.28 2.39 10.79
C ASN A 138 5.35 3.11 9.44
N PHE A 139 4.22 3.61 8.93
CA PHE A 139 4.16 4.30 7.64
C PHE A 139 5.02 5.56 7.61
N LYS A 140 5.02 6.35 8.70
CA LYS A 140 5.94 7.49 8.82
C LYS A 140 7.40 7.05 8.77
N SER A 141 7.76 5.96 9.45
CA SER A 141 9.14 5.45 9.44
C SER A 141 9.56 4.97 8.06
N PHE A 142 8.68 4.29 7.32
CA PHE A 142 8.96 3.86 5.94
C PHE A 142 9.14 5.07 5.01
N LYS A 143 8.22 6.03 5.08
CA LYS A 143 8.32 7.28 4.32
C LYS A 143 9.61 8.03 4.62
N GLU A 144 10.00 8.14 5.89
CA GLU A 144 11.22 8.82 6.29
C GLU A 144 12.47 8.15 5.71
N LYS A 145 12.53 6.82 5.72
CA LYS A 145 13.64 6.07 5.10
C LYS A 145 13.73 6.35 3.60
N ASP A 146 12.61 6.29 2.90
CA ASP A 146 12.58 6.56 1.45
C ASP A 146 12.98 8.00 1.12
N LEU A 147 12.53 8.96 1.94
CA LEU A 147 12.94 10.38 1.81
C LEU A 147 14.43 10.59 2.07
N GLN A 148 14.99 9.93 3.07
CA GLN A 148 16.42 9.98 3.35
C GLN A 148 17.23 9.42 2.19
N GLU A 149 16.82 8.28 1.64
CA GLU A 149 17.46 7.66 0.48
C GLU A 149 17.38 8.57 -0.75
N LEU A 150 16.20 9.09 -1.06
CA LEU A 150 15.99 10.02 -2.18
C LEU A 150 16.85 11.28 -2.04
N THR A 151 16.96 11.82 -0.83
CA THR A 151 17.81 12.99 -0.53
C THR A 151 19.29 12.67 -0.75
N GLN A 152 19.73 11.45 -0.43
CA GLN A 152 21.12 11.04 -0.64
C GLN A 152 21.44 10.82 -2.13
N LEU A 153 20.48 10.33 -2.91
CA LEU A 153 20.63 10.15 -4.36
C LEU A 153 20.70 11.48 -5.11
N THR A 154 19.92 12.49 -4.70
CA THR A 154 19.84 13.80 -5.36
C THR A 154 20.98 14.76 -5.01
N LYS A 155 21.72 14.49 -3.92
CA LYS A 155 22.90 15.28 -3.51
C LYS A 155 24.22 14.86 -4.17
N ARG A 156 24.23 13.77 -4.94
CA ARG A 156 25.42 13.24 -5.65
C ARG A 156 25.48 13.79 -7.07
#